data_AF-A0A946N119-F1
#
_entry.id   AF-A0A946N119-F1
#
_cell.length_a   1.000
_cell.length_b   1.000
_cell.length_c   1.000
_cell.angle_alpha   90.00
_cell.angle_beta   90.00
_cell.angle_gamma   90.00
#
_symmetry.space_group_name_H-M   'P 1'
#
loop_
_entity.id
_entity.type
_entity.pdbx_description
1 polymer ?
#
loop_
_entity_poly.entity_id
_entity_poly.type
_entity_poly.pdbx_seq_one_letter_code
_entity_poly.pdbx_strand_id
1 'polypeptide(L)'
;MTANALLVALTLVALSATAIGYLVYRQSIYRRSVAEALTRGKIAREELTRLQAELQTINQQLLATCGREEGLKATLALKDSEQAEKTALLEEAKRVLRLEFEKTAQALVSQGERTLSSRNQESLDQLLKPLSQKIDGFQSRVNQVHTDLTGQNAALKTQIKQLHEVGQEMSSEANNLTKALKGDKKLVGNWGEEQLERTLELAGLRRGEHFEAQQAFKGEDGQRLLPDFVVYLPQKKHVVIDSKVSLVDYERAFSAEDDAARTLALTAHAGAVKRHIDQLSGKDYANLAGLQSPDFVLMFMPVEPAYIEIMRTHRDLFNYGYRKNVILVSHTTLMPILRTV
;
A
#
# COMPACT_ATOMS: atom_id res chain seq x y z
N MET A 1 54.42 -25.87 93.90
CA MET A 1 53.12 -26.24 93.29
C MET A 1 52.57 -25.19 92.31
N THR A 2 53.38 -24.24 91.80
CA THR A 2 52.86 -23.08 91.04
C THR A 2 53.04 -23.17 89.52
N ALA A 3 54.06 -23.87 89.01
CA ALA A 3 54.34 -23.95 87.56
C ALA A 3 53.35 -24.84 86.77
N ASN A 4 52.94 -25.99 87.31
CA ASN A 4 52.00 -26.88 86.64
C ASN A 4 50.59 -26.27 86.48
N ALA A 5 50.13 -25.47 87.45
CA ALA A 5 48.82 -24.82 87.39
C ALA A 5 48.76 -23.77 86.26
N LEU A 6 49.85 -23.04 86.04
CA LEU A 6 49.96 -22.01 85.02
C LEU A 6 50.04 -22.60 83.61
N LEU A 7 50.74 -23.74 83.45
CA LEU A 7 50.78 -24.50 82.21
C LEU A 7 49.40 -25.05 81.81
N VAL A 8 48.65 -25.60 82.77
CA VAL A 8 47.29 -26.12 82.55
C VAL A 8 46.30 -24.98 82.20
N ALA A 9 46.44 -23.81 82.83
CA ALA A 9 45.61 -22.66 82.49
C ALA A 9 45.87 -22.16 81.05
N LEU A 10 47.13 -22.09 80.62
CA LEU A 10 47.50 -21.67 79.26
C LEU A 10 47.01 -22.65 78.19
N THR A 11 47.08 -23.96 78.44
CA THR A 11 46.58 -24.96 77.48
C THR A 11 45.05 -24.93 77.37
N LEU A 12 44.33 -24.68 78.47
CA LEU A 12 42.87 -24.49 78.45
C LEU A 12 42.45 -23.23 77.68
N VAL A 13 43.20 -22.13 77.82
CA VAL A 13 42.96 -20.91 77.04
C VAL A 13 43.25 -21.14 75.55
N ALA A 14 44.32 -21.86 75.21
CA ALA A 14 44.62 -22.19 73.82
C ALA A 14 43.57 -23.14 73.19
N LEU A 15 43.09 -24.13 73.94
CA LEU A 15 42.03 -25.04 73.49
C LEU A 15 40.68 -24.33 73.31
N SER A 16 40.32 -23.42 74.22
CA SER A 16 39.09 -22.63 74.07
C SER A 16 39.19 -21.64 72.91
N ALA A 17 40.34 -20.98 72.71
CA ALA A 17 40.55 -20.09 71.56
C ALA A 17 40.48 -20.83 70.21
N THR A 18 41.05 -22.03 70.10
CA THR A 18 40.95 -22.86 68.88
C THR A 18 39.54 -23.39 68.66
N ALA A 19 38.81 -23.79 69.72
CA ALA A 19 37.41 -24.19 69.62
C ALA A 19 36.50 -23.04 69.18
N ILE A 20 36.69 -21.84 69.74
CA ILE A 20 35.97 -20.63 69.34
C ILE A 20 36.30 -20.26 67.88
N GLY A 21 37.59 -20.29 67.51
CA GLY A 21 38.02 -20.04 66.14
C GLY A 21 37.40 -21.02 65.13
N TYR A 22 37.34 -22.31 65.47
CA TYR A 22 36.70 -23.33 64.66
C TYR A 22 35.18 -23.12 64.53
N LEU A 23 34.50 -22.73 65.62
CA LEU A 23 33.07 -22.42 65.58
C LEU A 23 32.77 -21.19 64.72
N VAL A 24 33.57 -20.12 64.84
CA VAL A 24 33.44 -18.91 64.00
C VAL A 24 33.71 -19.23 62.54
N TYR A 25 34.76 -20.01 62.25
CA TYR A 25 35.09 -20.45 60.89
C TYR A 25 33.94 -21.24 60.27
N ARG A 26 33.41 -22.25 60.98
CA ARG A 26 32.27 -23.07 60.56
C ARG A 26 31.01 -22.23 60.36
N GLN A 27 30.75 -21.27 61.25
CA GLN A 27 29.62 -20.34 61.12
C GLN A 27 29.78 -19.42 59.91
N SER A 28 31.00 -18.98 59.58
CA SER A 28 31.25 -18.15 58.39
C SER A 28 31.00 -18.92 57.08
N ILE A 29 31.42 -20.19 57.01
CA ILE A 29 31.19 -21.06 55.86
C ILE A 29 29.69 -21.32 55.68
N TYR A 30 28.99 -21.64 56.77
CA TYR A 30 27.55 -21.86 56.73
C TYR A 30 26.80 -20.60 56.27
N ARG A 31 27.20 -19.41 56.73
CA ARG A 31 26.62 -18.14 56.26
C ARG A 31 26.89 -17.90 54.77
N ARG A 32 28.08 -18.20 54.27
CA ARG A 32 28.41 -18.10 52.84
C ARG A 32 27.58 -19.06 51.99
N SER A 33 27.46 -20.33 52.40
CA SER A 33 26.65 -21.31 51.66
C SER A 33 25.17 -20.95 51.63
N VAL A 34 24.64 -20.42 52.74
CA VAL A 34 23.24 -19.95 52.80
C VAL A 34 23.04 -18.70 51.93
N ALA A 35 24.00 -17.77 51.93
CA ALA A 35 23.94 -16.58 51.08
C ALA A 35 23.95 -16.95 49.58
N GLU A 36 24.81 -17.88 49.17
CA GLU A 36 24.87 -18.39 47.79
C GLU A 36 23.62 -19.18 47.38
N ALA A 37 22.99 -19.90 48.30
CA ALA A 37 21.72 -20.58 48.03
C ALA A 37 20.58 -19.56 47.88
N LEU A 38 20.59 -18.49 48.70
CA LEU A 38 19.60 -17.42 48.65
C LEU A 38 19.71 -16.59 47.35
N THR A 39 20.92 -16.29 46.89
CA THR A 39 21.13 -15.57 45.61
C THR A 39 20.69 -16.42 44.43
N ARG A 40 21.05 -17.71 44.39
CA ARG A 40 20.55 -18.65 43.37
C ARG A 40 19.03 -18.75 43.37
N GLY A 41 18.41 -18.82 44.55
CA GLY A 41 16.95 -18.84 44.69
C GLY A 41 16.27 -17.55 44.21
N LYS A 42 16.89 -16.38 44.41
CA LYS A 42 16.39 -15.10 43.88
C LYS A 42 16.46 -15.04 42.36
N ILE A 43 17.61 -15.40 41.78
CA ILE A 43 17.81 -15.41 40.33
C ILE A 43 16.81 -16.37 39.66
N ALA A 44 16.65 -17.59 40.18
CA ALA A 44 15.69 -18.55 39.64
C ALA A 44 14.23 -18.04 39.73
N ARG A 45 13.90 -17.26 40.77
CA ARG A 45 12.56 -16.67 40.93
C ARG A 45 12.32 -15.49 39.98
N GLU A 46 13.35 -14.69 39.71
CA GLU A 46 13.34 -13.63 38.70
C GLU A 46 13.22 -14.21 37.28
N GLU A 47 13.95 -15.28 36.97
CA GLU A 47 13.82 -16.01 35.71
C GLU A 47 12.42 -16.61 35.53
N LEU A 48 11.87 -17.22 36.59
CA LEU A 48 10.51 -17.77 36.55
C LEU A 48 9.46 -16.68 36.28
N THR A 49 9.58 -15.52 36.94
CA THR A 49 8.64 -14.41 36.74
C THR A 49 8.80 -13.80 35.35
N ARG A 50 10.02 -13.68 34.83
CA ARG A 50 10.26 -13.27 33.45
C ARG A 50 9.62 -14.23 32.45
N LEU A 51 9.83 -15.53 32.63
CA LEU A 51 9.29 -16.55 31.73
C LEU A 51 7.75 -16.58 31.78
N GLN A 52 7.14 -16.38 32.95
CA GLN A 52 5.69 -16.24 33.10
C GLN A 52 5.16 -15.01 32.36
N ALA A 53 5.86 -13.87 32.41
CA ALA A 53 5.48 -12.67 31.67
C ALA A 53 5.60 -12.84 30.15
N GLU A 54 6.67 -13.50 29.69
CA GLU A 54 6.85 -13.86 28.27
C GLU A 54 5.72 -14.79 27.79
N LEU A 55 5.37 -15.80 28.59
CA LEU A 55 4.30 -16.75 28.26
C LEU A 55 2.91 -16.07 28.23
N GLN A 56 2.65 -15.13 29.14
CA GLN A 56 1.44 -14.31 29.10
C GLN A 56 1.37 -13.44 27.84
N THR A 57 2.49 -12.83 27.46
CA THR A 57 2.58 -11.98 26.26
C THR A 57 2.34 -12.81 24.99
N ILE A 58 2.95 -13.99 24.89
CA ILE A 58 2.75 -14.92 23.77
C ILE A 58 1.29 -15.38 23.69
N ASN A 59 0.66 -15.71 24.82
CA ASN A 59 -0.76 -16.09 24.83
C ASN A 59 -1.68 -14.94 24.37
N GLN A 60 -1.39 -13.70 24.76
CA GLN A 60 -2.16 -12.54 24.29
C GLN A 60 -1.99 -12.33 22.77
N GLN A 61 -0.78 -12.47 22.25
CA GLN A 61 -0.51 -12.38 20.81
C GLN A 61 -1.19 -13.49 20.03
N LEU A 62 -1.21 -14.71 20.56
CA LEU A 62 -1.89 -15.86 19.94
C LEU A 62 -3.40 -15.63 19.87
N LEU A 63 -4.03 -15.17 20.97
CA LEU A 63 -5.45 -14.83 21.00
C LEU A 63 -5.80 -13.70 20.01
N ALA A 64 -4.98 -12.66 19.94
CA ALA A 64 -5.17 -11.57 18.98
C ALA A 64 -5.05 -12.06 17.53
N THR A 65 -4.09 -12.96 17.25
CA THR A 65 -3.87 -13.52 15.91
C THR A 65 -5.03 -14.44 15.49
N CYS A 66 -5.49 -15.32 16.37
CA CYS A 66 -6.67 -16.16 16.13
C CYS A 66 -7.92 -15.31 15.85
N GLY A 67 -8.19 -14.28 16.65
CA GLY A 67 -9.33 -13.39 16.41
C GLY A 67 -9.25 -12.66 15.07
N ARG A 68 -8.04 -12.29 14.64
CA ARG A 68 -7.83 -11.66 13.32
C ARG A 68 -8.04 -12.65 12.17
N GLU A 69 -7.66 -13.91 12.33
CA GLU A 69 -7.87 -14.97 11.34
C GLU A 69 -9.36 -15.29 11.18
N GLU A 70 -10.10 -15.39 12.29
CA GLU A 70 -11.56 -15.58 12.27
C GLU A 70 -12.27 -14.39 11.60
N GLY A 71 -11.88 -13.15 11.92
CA GLY A 71 -12.42 -11.96 11.26
C GLY A 71 -12.14 -11.92 9.75
N LEU A 72 -10.97 -12.37 9.32
CA LEU A 72 -10.64 -12.48 7.90
C LEU A 72 -11.50 -13.55 7.20
N LYS A 73 -11.67 -14.72 7.82
CA LYS A 73 -12.52 -15.81 7.29
C LYS A 73 -13.97 -15.36 7.16
N ALA A 74 -14.51 -14.64 8.15
CA ALA A 74 -15.86 -14.10 8.09
C ALA A 74 -16.01 -13.07 6.96
N THR A 75 -15.03 -12.20 6.76
CA THR A 75 -15.04 -11.21 5.68
C THR A 75 -14.98 -11.86 4.29
N LEU A 76 -14.18 -12.92 4.15
CA LEU A 76 -14.10 -13.70 2.91
C LEU A 76 -15.42 -14.40 2.61
N ALA A 77 -16.02 -15.06 3.59
CA ALA A 77 -17.33 -15.70 3.42
C ALA A 77 -18.42 -14.69 3.01
N LEU A 78 -18.39 -13.48 3.57
CA LEU A 78 -19.34 -12.42 3.22
C LEU A 78 -19.14 -11.96 1.77
N LYS A 79 -17.88 -11.77 1.33
CA LYS A 79 -17.56 -11.41 -0.06
C LYS A 79 -17.94 -12.50 -1.06
N ASP A 80 -17.72 -13.76 -0.71
CA ASP A 80 -18.10 -14.89 -1.57
C ASP A 80 -19.63 -14.96 -1.74
N SER A 81 -20.38 -14.70 -0.67
CA SER A 81 -21.85 -14.58 -0.72
C SER A 81 -22.31 -13.41 -1.60
N GLU A 82 -21.73 -12.22 -1.43
CA GLU A 82 -22.05 -11.05 -2.27
C GLU A 82 -21.74 -11.31 -3.75
N GLN A 83 -20.65 -12.02 -4.03
CA GLN A 83 -20.26 -12.36 -5.40
C GLN A 83 -21.26 -13.37 -6.00
N ALA A 84 -21.69 -14.37 -5.23
CA ALA A 84 -22.70 -15.33 -5.64
C ALA A 84 -24.04 -14.65 -5.95
N GLU A 85 -24.49 -13.72 -5.10
CA GLU A 85 -25.71 -12.93 -5.34
C GLU A 85 -25.62 -12.09 -6.62
N LYS A 86 -24.48 -11.41 -6.85
CA LYS A 86 -24.26 -10.65 -8.08
C LYS A 86 -24.33 -11.55 -9.33
N THR A 87 -23.74 -12.75 -9.25
CA THR A 87 -23.82 -13.70 -10.37
C THR A 87 -25.24 -14.22 -10.60
N ALA A 88 -26.00 -14.50 -9.54
CA ALA A 88 -27.39 -14.93 -9.65
C ALA A 88 -28.27 -13.82 -10.25
N LEU A 89 -28.07 -12.57 -9.85
CA LEU A 89 -28.78 -11.41 -10.39
C LEU A 89 -28.50 -11.23 -11.89
N LEU A 90 -27.25 -11.42 -12.32
CA LEU A 90 -26.86 -11.35 -13.74
C LEU A 90 -27.52 -12.46 -14.57
N GLU A 91 -27.57 -13.69 -14.07
CA GLU A 91 -28.24 -14.80 -14.76
C GLU A 91 -29.76 -14.59 -14.84
N GLU A 92 -30.38 -14.06 -13.79
CA GLU A 92 -31.80 -13.72 -13.81
C GLU A 92 -32.10 -12.58 -14.81
N ALA A 93 -31.27 -11.54 -14.84
CA ALA A 93 -31.38 -10.47 -15.82
C ALA A 93 -31.27 -11.00 -17.27
N LYS A 94 -30.34 -11.94 -17.53
CA LYS A 94 -30.23 -12.62 -18.84
C LYS A 94 -31.50 -13.41 -19.17
N ARG A 95 -32.07 -14.12 -18.20
CA ARG A 95 -33.29 -14.91 -18.39
C ARG A 95 -34.49 -14.04 -18.75
N VAL A 96 -34.68 -12.94 -18.02
CA VAL A 96 -35.75 -11.96 -18.30
C VAL A 96 -35.59 -11.37 -19.69
N LEU A 97 -34.36 -10.94 -20.05
CA LEU A 97 -34.09 -10.37 -21.37
C LEU A 97 -34.41 -11.36 -22.50
N ARG A 98 -34.10 -12.65 -22.29
CA ARG A 98 -34.41 -13.71 -23.26
C ARG A 98 -35.91 -13.94 -23.42
N LEU A 99 -36.67 -13.92 -22.32
CA LEU A 99 -38.13 -14.02 -22.32
C LEU A 99 -38.79 -12.81 -23.02
N GLU A 100 -38.30 -11.60 -22.74
CA GLU A 100 -38.78 -10.39 -23.42
C GLU A 100 -38.47 -10.42 -24.91
N PHE A 101 -37.31 -10.95 -25.29
CA PHE A 101 -36.94 -11.14 -26.68
C PHE A 101 -37.86 -12.14 -27.38
N GLU A 102 -38.13 -13.31 -26.78
CA GLU A 102 -39.05 -14.31 -27.31
C GLU A 102 -40.48 -13.75 -27.47
N LYS A 103 -40.95 -13.00 -26.47
CA LYS A 103 -42.28 -12.36 -26.51
C LYS A 103 -42.36 -11.28 -27.60
N THR A 104 -41.29 -10.50 -27.76
CA THR A 104 -41.20 -9.47 -28.81
C THR A 104 -41.12 -10.10 -30.20
N ALA A 105 -40.38 -11.21 -30.34
CA ALA A 105 -40.32 -11.98 -31.58
C ALA A 105 -41.70 -12.57 -31.94
N GLN A 106 -42.42 -13.16 -30.99
CA GLN A 106 -43.79 -13.64 -31.21
C GLN A 106 -44.76 -12.51 -31.56
N ALA A 107 -44.65 -11.35 -30.91
CA ALA A 107 -45.46 -10.18 -31.23
C ALA A 107 -45.19 -9.67 -32.66
N LEU A 108 -43.92 -9.60 -33.07
CA LEU A 108 -43.52 -9.23 -34.43
C LEU A 108 -43.99 -10.25 -35.48
N VAL A 109 -43.90 -11.55 -35.18
CA VAL A 109 -44.38 -12.62 -36.08
C VAL A 109 -45.89 -12.57 -36.23
N SER A 110 -46.65 -12.43 -35.14
CA SER A 110 -48.12 -12.34 -35.18
C SER A 110 -48.61 -11.02 -35.82
N GLN A 111 -47.90 -9.91 -35.62
CA GLN A 111 -48.14 -8.67 -36.36
C GLN A 111 -47.82 -8.84 -37.85
N GLY A 112 -46.78 -9.61 -38.17
CA GLY A 112 -46.50 -10.13 -39.50
C GLY A 112 -47.69 -10.90 -40.08
N GLU A 113 -48.20 -11.93 -39.39
CA GLU A 113 -49.35 -12.76 -39.80
C GLU A 113 -50.63 -11.96 -40.08
N ARG A 114 -50.92 -10.92 -39.29
CA ARG A 114 -52.04 -10.01 -39.54
C ARG A 114 -51.84 -9.15 -40.78
N THR A 115 -50.60 -8.75 -41.07
CA THR A 115 -50.24 -8.01 -42.28
C THR A 115 -50.21 -8.93 -43.51
N LEU A 116 -49.87 -10.21 -43.32
CA LEU A 116 -49.80 -11.29 -44.30
C LEU A 116 -51.18 -11.76 -44.82
N SER A 117 -52.24 -11.55 -44.04
CA SER A 117 -53.61 -11.90 -44.44
C SER A 117 -54.15 -11.07 -45.62
N SER A 118 -53.41 -10.07 -46.11
CA SER A 118 -53.83 -9.21 -47.23
C SER A 118 -53.00 -9.32 -48.52
N ARG A 119 -51.90 -10.08 -48.60
CA ARG A 119 -51.16 -10.26 -49.86
C ARG A 119 -50.25 -11.49 -49.90
N ASN A 120 -50.40 -12.24 -51.01
CA ASN A 120 -49.82 -13.53 -51.37
C ASN A 120 -48.33 -13.76 -51.05
N GLN A 121 -48.01 -15.05 -50.90
CA GLN A 121 -46.72 -15.72 -50.61
C GLN A 121 -45.41 -15.09 -51.14
N GLU A 122 -45.42 -14.29 -52.21
CA GLU A 122 -44.24 -13.55 -52.67
C GLU A 122 -43.77 -12.46 -51.67
N SER A 123 -44.66 -11.91 -50.85
CA SER A 123 -44.29 -10.93 -49.82
C SER A 123 -43.60 -11.55 -48.61
N LEU A 124 -43.81 -12.84 -48.33
CA LEU A 124 -43.16 -13.56 -47.23
C LEU A 124 -41.66 -13.70 -47.45
N ASP A 125 -41.25 -14.10 -48.67
CA ASP A 125 -39.84 -14.23 -49.01
C ASP A 125 -39.12 -12.88 -49.02
N GLN A 126 -39.81 -11.80 -49.42
CA GLN A 126 -39.29 -10.44 -49.36
C GLN A 126 -39.23 -9.86 -47.93
N LEU A 127 -40.08 -10.29 -47.01
CA LEU A 127 -40.08 -9.85 -45.61
C LEU A 127 -39.15 -10.69 -44.71
N LEU A 128 -39.01 -11.98 -44.99
CA LEU A 128 -38.17 -12.89 -44.21
C LEU A 128 -36.68 -12.79 -44.58
N LYS A 129 -36.34 -12.47 -45.84
CA LYS A 129 -34.92 -12.23 -46.23
C LYS A 129 -34.26 -11.11 -45.43
N PRO A 130 -34.85 -9.90 -45.31
CA PRO A 130 -34.30 -8.83 -44.50
C PRO A 130 -34.19 -9.20 -43.02
N LEU A 131 -35.16 -9.96 -42.49
CA LEU A 131 -35.13 -10.43 -41.12
C LEU A 131 -34.00 -11.43 -40.88
N SER A 132 -33.84 -12.41 -41.77
CA SER A 132 -32.75 -13.39 -41.74
C SER A 132 -31.39 -12.69 -41.83
N GLN A 133 -31.23 -11.76 -42.78
CA GLN A 133 -30.02 -10.94 -42.91
C GLN A 133 -29.75 -10.06 -41.68
N LYS A 134 -30.79 -9.52 -41.04
CA LYS A 134 -30.68 -8.73 -39.81
C LYS A 134 -30.30 -9.62 -38.61
N ILE A 135 -30.81 -10.85 -38.54
CA ILE A 135 -30.46 -11.83 -37.50
C ILE A 135 -29.02 -12.32 -37.69
N ASP A 136 -28.61 -12.65 -38.91
CA ASP A 136 -27.22 -13.02 -39.23
C ASP A 136 -26.27 -11.85 -38.94
N GLY A 137 -26.66 -10.63 -39.34
CA GLY A 137 -25.92 -9.41 -39.03
C GLY A 137 -25.84 -9.13 -37.54
N PHE A 138 -26.91 -9.39 -36.78
CA PHE A 138 -26.93 -9.26 -35.33
C PHE A 138 -26.06 -10.31 -34.65
N GLN A 139 -26.15 -11.58 -35.04
CA GLN A 139 -25.31 -12.66 -34.53
C GLN A 139 -23.84 -12.40 -34.82
N SER A 140 -23.51 -11.95 -36.03
CA SER A 140 -22.17 -11.52 -36.40
C SER A 140 -21.70 -10.34 -35.54
N ARG A 141 -22.53 -9.31 -35.35
CA ARG A 141 -22.22 -8.14 -34.49
C ARG A 141 -22.02 -8.55 -33.04
N VAL A 142 -22.84 -9.45 -32.50
CA VAL A 142 -22.73 -9.95 -31.12
C VAL A 142 -21.45 -10.76 -30.95
N ASN A 143 -21.13 -11.68 -31.87
CA ASN A 143 -19.90 -12.45 -31.82
C ASN A 143 -18.66 -11.56 -31.99
N GLN A 144 -18.73 -10.56 -32.86
CA GLN A 144 -17.68 -9.57 -33.05
C GLN A 144 -17.46 -8.76 -31.76
N VAL A 145 -18.53 -8.21 -31.17
CA VAL A 145 -18.46 -7.46 -29.91
C VAL A 145 -17.94 -8.33 -28.77
N HIS A 146 -18.37 -9.59 -28.69
CA HIS A 146 -17.90 -10.51 -27.64
C HIS A 146 -16.41 -10.83 -27.80
N THR A 147 -15.95 -10.97 -29.04
CA THR A 147 -14.53 -11.21 -29.38
C THR A 147 -13.69 -9.97 -29.11
N ASP A 148 -14.16 -8.79 -29.52
CA ASP A 148 -13.53 -7.49 -29.27
C ASP A 148 -13.43 -7.21 -27.77
N LEU A 149 -14.49 -7.45 -26.99
CA LEU A 149 -14.50 -7.30 -25.53
C LEU A 149 -13.57 -8.30 -24.84
N THR A 150 -13.47 -9.53 -25.34
CA THR A 150 -12.56 -10.54 -24.80
C THR A 150 -11.11 -10.16 -25.10
N GLY A 151 -10.83 -9.70 -26.32
CA GLY A 151 -9.52 -9.18 -26.71
C GLY A 151 -9.11 -7.93 -25.94
N GLN A 152 -10.02 -6.97 -25.74
CA GLN A 152 -9.80 -5.78 -24.93
C GLN A 152 -9.55 -6.14 -23.46
N ASN A 153 -10.31 -7.07 -22.88
CA ASN A 153 -10.05 -7.54 -21.52
C ASN A 153 -8.72 -8.27 -21.39
N ALA A 154 -8.34 -9.08 -22.39
CA ALA A 154 -7.04 -9.74 -22.41
C ALA A 154 -5.89 -8.73 -22.53
N ALA A 155 -6.02 -7.74 -23.41
CA ALA A 155 -5.06 -6.65 -23.56
C ALA A 155 -4.95 -5.81 -22.28
N LEU A 156 -6.08 -5.43 -21.67
CA LEU A 156 -6.12 -4.70 -20.41
C LEU A 156 -5.47 -5.51 -19.28
N LYS A 157 -5.80 -6.80 -19.15
CA LYS A 157 -5.17 -7.69 -18.16
C LYS A 157 -3.67 -7.79 -18.36
N THR A 158 -3.20 -7.81 -19.61
CA THR A 158 -1.79 -7.83 -19.97
C THR A 158 -1.10 -6.52 -19.61
N GLN A 159 -1.74 -5.38 -19.89
CA GLN A 159 -1.24 -4.06 -19.50
C GLN A 159 -1.21 -3.89 -17.98
N ILE A 160 -2.23 -4.35 -17.25
CA ILE A 160 -2.24 -4.36 -15.77
C ILE A 160 -1.10 -5.23 -15.25
N LYS A 161 -0.87 -6.40 -15.86
CA LYS A 161 0.23 -7.28 -15.48
C LYS A 161 1.59 -6.63 -15.72
N GLN A 162 1.80 -5.99 -16.87
CA GLN A 162 3.02 -5.22 -17.16
C GLN A 162 3.19 -4.05 -16.18
N LEU A 163 2.12 -3.31 -15.87
CA LEU A 163 2.16 -2.24 -14.87
C LEU A 163 2.57 -2.78 -13.49
N HIS A 164 2.04 -3.95 -13.11
CA HIS A 164 2.41 -4.60 -11.85
C HIS A 164 3.87 -5.05 -11.83
N GLU A 165 4.35 -5.67 -12.92
CA GLU A 165 5.73 -6.12 -13.07
C GLU A 165 6.72 -4.95 -13.02
N VAL A 166 6.44 -3.87 -13.76
CA VAL A 166 7.24 -2.63 -13.73
C VAL A 166 7.22 -1.99 -12.34
N GLY A 167 6.05 -1.95 -11.68
CA GLY A 167 5.95 -1.47 -10.30
C GLY A 167 6.77 -2.29 -9.30
N GLN A 168 6.84 -3.61 -9.48
CA GLN A 168 7.68 -4.48 -8.65
C GLN A 168 9.18 -4.26 -8.90
N GLU A 169 9.60 -4.18 -10.16
CA GLU A 169 10.99 -3.94 -10.54
C GLU A 169 11.49 -2.60 -10.00
N MET A 170 10.71 -1.54 -10.21
CA MET A 170 11.03 -0.19 -9.70
C MET A 170 10.98 -0.10 -8.17
N SER A 171 10.06 -0.83 -7.52
CA SER A 171 10.07 -0.93 -6.06
C SER A 171 11.34 -1.63 -5.53
N SER A 172 11.86 -2.61 -6.26
CA SER A 172 13.13 -3.26 -5.95
C SER A 172 14.31 -2.31 -6.17
N GLU A 173 14.31 -1.56 -7.27
CA GLU A 173 15.30 -0.51 -7.54
C GLU A 173 15.28 0.58 -6.47
N ALA A 174 14.09 1.04 -6.03
CA ALA A 174 13.93 2.01 -4.96
C ALA A 174 14.54 1.51 -3.64
N ASN A 175 14.34 0.23 -3.30
CA ASN A 175 14.94 -0.38 -2.11
C ASN A 175 16.47 -0.48 -2.22
N ASN A 176 17.00 -0.85 -3.38
CA ASN A 176 18.43 -0.94 -3.63
C ASN A 176 19.09 0.44 -3.64
N LEU A 177 18.43 1.43 -4.23
CA LEU A 177 18.86 2.82 -4.24
C LEU A 177 18.86 3.42 -2.84
N THR A 178 17.83 3.17 -2.03
CA THR A 178 17.76 3.66 -0.65
C THR A 178 18.94 3.13 0.17
N LYS A 179 19.40 1.91 -0.11
CA LYS A 179 20.61 1.33 0.49
C LYS A 179 21.90 1.93 -0.07
N ALA A 180 21.96 2.23 -1.37
CA ALA A 180 23.16 2.70 -2.07
C ALA A 180 23.42 4.22 -1.93
N LEU A 181 22.37 5.04 -1.84
CA LEU A 181 22.43 6.50 -1.81
C LEU A 181 22.16 7.10 -0.42
N LYS A 182 22.37 6.31 0.63
CA LYS A 182 22.10 6.71 2.01
C LYS A 182 22.89 7.98 2.37
N GLY A 183 22.18 9.10 2.44
CA GLY A 183 22.73 10.40 2.88
C GLY A 183 22.87 11.48 1.81
N ASP A 184 22.77 11.15 0.51
CA ASP A 184 22.84 12.16 -0.56
C ASP A 184 21.45 12.57 -1.05
N LYS A 185 20.92 13.65 -0.43
CA LYS A 185 19.60 14.20 -0.77
C LYS A 185 19.47 14.63 -2.24
N LYS A 186 20.57 15.03 -2.88
CA LYS A 186 20.54 15.51 -4.27
C LYS A 186 20.40 14.33 -5.22
N LEU A 187 21.15 13.25 -5.00
CA LEU A 187 21.04 12.04 -5.81
C LEU A 187 19.68 11.36 -5.67
N VAL A 188 19.11 11.35 -4.45
CA VAL A 188 17.75 10.85 -4.21
C VAL A 188 16.67 11.68 -4.92
N GLY A 189 16.84 13.00 -4.97
CA GLY A 189 15.95 13.89 -5.73
C GLY A 189 16.03 13.61 -7.24
N ASN A 190 17.23 13.60 -7.79
CA ASN A 190 17.47 13.30 -9.21
C ASN A 190 16.89 11.94 -9.63
N TRP A 191 17.04 10.91 -8.79
CA TRP A 191 16.44 9.60 -9.07
C TRP A 191 14.91 9.66 -9.10
N GLY A 192 14.29 10.46 -8.22
CA GLY A 192 12.84 10.68 -8.25
C GLY A 192 12.36 11.33 -9.55
N GLU A 193 13.14 12.27 -10.08
CA GLU A 193 12.89 12.93 -11.36
C GLU A 193 13.08 11.97 -12.54
N GLU A 194 14.17 11.20 -12.58
CA GLU A 194 14.41 10.16 -13.60
C GLU A 194 13.28 9.11 -13.60
N GLN A 195 12.83 8.72 -12.42
CA GLN A 195 11.76 7.76 -12.25
C GLN A 195 10.41 8.32 -12.73
N LEU A 196 10.16 9.61 -12.55
CA LEU A 196 8.99 10.29 -13.10
C LEU A 196 9.09 10.37 -14.63
N GLU A 197 10.23 10.77 -15.18
CA GLU A 197 10.46 10.82 -16.64
C GLU A 197 10.17 9.46 -17.30
N ARG A 198 10.73 8.38 -16.75
CA ARG A 198 10.48 7.01 -17.23
C ARG A 198 8.99 6.62 -17.15
N THR A 199 8.27 7.11 -16.13
CA THR A 199 6.82 6.87 -16.01
C THR A 199 6.05 7.60 -17.12
N LEU A 200 6.44 8.83 -17.46
CA LEU A 200 5.85 9.59 -18.56
C LEU A 200 6.10 8.88 -19.91
N GLU A 201 7.33 8.42 -20.16
CA GLU A 201 7.69 7.68 -21.37
C GLU A 201 6.90 6.38 -21.50
N LEU A 202 6.76 5.63 -20.42
CA LEU A 202 5.95 4.39 -20.40
C LEU A 202 4.46 4.65 -20.63
N ALA A 203 3.96 5.82 -20.24
CA ALA A 203 2.59 6.25 -20.58
C ALA A 203 2.43 6.54 -22.09
N GLY A 204 3.53 6.64 -22.84
CA GLY A 204 3.57 6.95 -24.27
C GLY A 204 3.87 8.41 -24.57
N LEU A 205 4.23 9.21 -23.56
CA LEU A 205 4.56 10.62 -23.72
C LEU A 205 6.00 10.77 -24.24
N ARG A 206 6.28 11.84 -24.98
CA ARG A 206 7.59 12.14 -25.57
C ARG A 206 8.07 13.49 -25.08
N ARG A 207 9.32 13.55 -24.61
CA ARG A 207 9.94 14.81 -24.19
C ARG A 207 10.03 15.78 -25.36
N GLY A 208 9.77 17.06 -25.11
CA GLY A 208 9.78 18.12 -26.13
C GLY A 208 8.51 18.21 -26.99
N GLU A 209 7.65 17.18 -26.96
CA GLU A 209 6.35 17.20 -27.64
C GLU A 209 5.18 17.18 -26.65
N HIS A 210 5.18 16.20 -25.74
CA HIS A 210 4.10 15.95 -24.80
C HIS A 210 4.43 16.42 -23.38
N PHE A 211 5.71 16.56 -23.03
CA PHE A 211 6.12 17.12 -21.76
C PHE A 211 7.49 17.82 -21.85
N GLU A 212 7.71 18.77 -20.95
CA GLU A 212 8.99 19.42 -20.72
C GLU A 212 9.45 19.22 -19.27
N ALA A 213 10.76 19.06 -19.09
CA ALA A 213 11.37 18.94 -17.77
C ALA A 213 12.02 20.26 -17.36
N GLN A 214 11.88 20.64 -16.08
CA GLN A 214 12.58 21.79 -15.47
C GLN A 214 12.41 23.11 -16.24
N GLN A 215 11.26 23.31 -16.89
CA GLN A 215 10.97 24.53 -17.62
C GLN A 215 10.78 25.69 -16.64
N ALA A 216 11.49 26.80 -16.86
CA ALA A 216 11.39 27.97 -16.00
C ALA A 216 10.21 28.85 -16.40
N PHE A 217 9.34 29.13 -15.44
CA PHE A 217 8.24 30.06 -15.58
C PHE A 217 8.42 31.26 -14.65
N LYS A 218 7.80 32.38 -15.03
CA LYS A 218 7.70 33.57 -14.19
C LYS A 218 6.29 33.62 -13.59
N GLY A 219 6.20 33.62 -12.27
CA GLY A 219 4.95 33.93 -11.57
C GLY A 219 4.60 35.42 -11.65
N GLU A 220 3.39 35.79 -11.27
CA GLU A 220 2.91 37.19 -11.29
C GLU A 220 3.79 38.12 -10.44
N ASP A 221 4.33 37.63 -9.31
CA ASP A 221 5.21 38.38 -8.42
C ASP A 221 6.67 38.48 -8.93
N GLY A 222 6.95 38.00 -10.15
CA GLY A 222 8.30 37.94 -10.72
C GLY A 222 9.17 36.81 -10.15
N GLN A 223 8.63 35.98 -9.26
CA GLN A 223 9.32 34.80 -8.73
C GLN A 223 9.52 33.76 -9.84
N ARG A 224 10.74 33.21 -9.92
CA ARG A 224 11.05 32.11 -10.83
C ARG A 224 10.52 30.80 -10.24
N LEU A 225 9.56 30.19 -10.93
CA LEU A 225 9.01 28.88 -10.58
C LEU A 225 9.59 27.84 -11.54
N LEU A 226 10.10 26.75 -10.97
CA LEU A 226 10.73 25.65 -11.70
C LEU A 226 10.04 24.36 -11.25
N PRO A 227 8.92 23.96 -11.88
CA PRO A 227 8.36 22.63 -11.67
C PRO A 227 9.29 21.57 -12.26
N ASP A 228 9.24 20.35 -11.71
CA ASP A 228 10.04 19.23 -12.21
C ASP A 228 9.60 18.87 -13.65
N PHE A 229 8.29 18.72 -13.87
CA PHE A 229 7.73 18.42 -15.19
C PHE A 229 6.44 19.18 -15.47
N VAL A 230 6.26 19.57 -16.74
CA VAL A 230 4.99 20.10 -17.27
C VAL A 230 4.54 19.22 -18.42
N VAL A 231 3.35 18.64 -18.29
CA VAL A 231 2.73 17.79 -19.31
C VAL A 231 1.72 18.62 -20.10
N TYR A 232 1.82 18.56 -21.43
CA TYR A 232 0.91 19.20 -22.37
C TYR A 232 -0.28 18.28 -22.63
N LEU A 233 -1.47 18.75 -22.30
CA LEU A 233 -2.73 18.05 -22.55
C LEU A 233 -3.46 18.64 -23.77
N PRO A 234 -4.40 17.90 -24.37
CA PRO A 234 -5.26 18.44 -25.41
C PRO A 234 -6.00 19.70 -24.97
N GLN A 235 -6.48 20.48 -25.94
CA GLN A 235 -7.12 21.78 -25.71
C GLN A 235 -6.18 22.82 -25.08
N LYS A 236 -4.86 22.70 -25.29
CA LYS A 236 -3.82 23.59 -24.74
C LYS A 236 -3.80 23.63 -23.22
N LYS A 237 -4.29 22.57 -22.56
CA LYS A 237 -4.22 22.45 -21.11
C LYS A 237 -2.85 21.95 -20.67
N HIS A 238 -2.51 22.22 -19.42
CA HIS A 238 -1.21 21.86 -18.86
C HIS A 238 -1.36 21.23 -17.49
N VAL A 239 -0.58 20.22 -17.16
CA VAL A 239 -0.53 19.66 -15.81
C VAL A 239 0.90 19.74 -15.30
N VAL A 240 1.05 20.31 -14.11
CA VAL A 240 2.33 20.38 -13.41
C VAL A 240 2.49 19.15 -12.53
N ILE A 241 3.64 18.50 -12.63
CA ILE A 241 4.01 17.34 -11.81
C ILE A 241 5.30 17.65 -11.08
N ASP A 242 5.27 17.52 -9.75
CA ASP A 242 6.43 17.68 -8.86
C ASP A 242 6.72 16.32 -8.23
N SER A 243 7.93 15.80 -8.45
CA SER A 243 8.40 14.56 -7.85
C SER A 243 8.94 14.87 -6.46
N LYS A 244 8.42 14.16 -5.44
CA LYS A 244 8.93 14.36 -4.08
C LYS A 244 9.22 13.04 -3.40
N VAL A 245 10.49 12.89 -3.04
CA VAL A 245 11.01 11.66 -2.44
C VAL A 245 11.24 11.86 -0.94
N SER A 246 10.28 11.46 -0.12
CA SER A 246 10.46 11.40 1.34
C SER A 246 10.86 9.99 1.78
N LEU A 247 12.06 9.55 1.36
CA LEU A 247 12.52 8.18 1.58
C LEU A 247 13.10 7.92 2.98
N VAL A 248 13.62 8.95 3.65
CA VAL A 248 14.40 8.79 4.90
C VAL A 248 13.54 8.22 6.04
N ASP A 249 12.34 8.77 6.23
CA ASP A 249 11.47 8.32 7.32
C ASP A 249 10.81 6.96 7.01
N TYR A 250 10.56 6.67 5.72
CA TYR A 250 10.09 5.35 5.29
C TYR A 250 11.15 4.27 5.49
N GLU A 251 12.41 4.53 5.14
CA GLU A 251 13.52 3.60 5.39
C GLU A 251 13.68 3.32 6.89
N ARG A 252 13.59 4.37 7.72
CA ARG A 252 13.65 4.22 9.18
C ARG A 252 12.50 3.35 9.69
N ALA A 253 11.30 3.49 9.13
CA ALA A 253 10.16 2.65 9.49
C ALA A 253 10.36 1.19 9.05
N PHE A 254 10.95 0.97 7.87
CA PHE A 254 11.23 -0.37 7.35
C PHE A 254 12.37 -1.08 8.10
N SER A 255 13.35 -0.31 8.57
CA SER A 255 14.52 -0.83 9.29
C SER A 255 14.36 -0.85 10.81
N ALA A 256 13.17 -0.50 11.32
CA ALA A 256 12.90 -0.47 12.76
C ALA A 256 12.82 -1.89 13.33
N GLU A 257 13.48 -2.10 14.48
CA GLU A 257 13.53 -3.38 15.18
C GLU A 257 12.30 -3.63 16.07
N ASP A 258 11.56 -2.56 16.40
CA ASP A 258 10.36 -2.62 17.23
C ASP A 258 9.19 -1.81 16.63
N ASP A 259 7.97 -2.21 16.99
CA ASP A 259 6.73 -1.63 16.46
C ASP A 259 6.54 -0.14 16.86
N ALA A 260 7.11 0.29 17.99
CA ALA A 260 6.99 1.67 18.45
C ALA A 260 7.86 2.60 17.60
N ALA A 261 9.11 2.21 17.34
CA ALA A 261 10.04 2.88 16.44
C ALA A 261 9.50 2.91 15.00
N ARG A 262 8.89 1.81 14.54
CA ARG A 262 8.21 1.73 13.24
C ARG A 262 7.08 2.76 13.15
N THR A 263 6.20 2.79 14.14
CA THR A 263 5.05 3.71 14.16
C THR A 263 5.48 5.17 14.22
N LEU A 264 6.51 5.48 15.01
CA LEU A 264 7.08 6.82 15.11
C LEU A 264 7.65 7.28 13.76
N ALA A 265 8.40 6.41 13.09
CA ALA A 265 8.99 6.71 11.79
C ALA A 265 7.92 6.89 10.69
N LEU A 266 6.86 6.08 10.68
CA LEU A 266 5.72 6.28 9.76
C LEU A 266 4.98 7.59 10.00
N THR A 267 4.82 7.99 11.27
CA THR A 267 4.21 9.29 11.61
C THR A 267 5.09 10.44 11.12
N ALA A 268 6.42 10.32 11.27
CA ALA A 268 7.36 11.29 10.73
C ALA A 268 7.29 11.38 9.20
N HIS A 269 7.19 10.23 8.53
CA HIS A 269 7.03 10.13 7.07
C HIS A 269 5.77 10.85 6.58
N ALA A 270 4.61 10.58 7.20
CA ALA A 270 3.37 11.27 6.88
C ALA A 270 3.46 12.78 7.14
N GLY A 271 4.13 13.20 8.23
CA GLY A 271 4.41 14.60 8.52
C GLY A 271 5.29 15.26 7.45
N ALA A 272 6.29 14.55 6.91
CA ALA A 272 7.12 15.02 5.81
C ALA A 272 6.30 15.22 4.53
N VAL A 273 5.45 14.26 4.18
CA VAL A 273 4.54 14.37 3.03
C VAL A 273 3.58 15.54 3.19
N LYS A 274 3.01 15.74 4.38
CA LYS A 274 2.17 16.91 4.67
C LYS A 274 2.91 18.23 4.45
N ARG A 275 4.15 18.35 4.92
CA ARG A 275 4.98 19.55 4.69
C ARG A 275 5.21 19.80 3.20
N HIS A 276 5.36 18.75 2.41
CA HIS A 276 5.52 18.88 0.96
C HIS A 276 4.24 19.34 0.27
N ILE A 277 3.08 18.83 0.68
CA ILE A 277 1.77 19.35 0.25
C ILE A 277 1.67 20.84 0.56
N ASP A 278 2.01 21.25 1.78
CA ASP A 278 1.94 22.66 2.20
C ASP A 278 2.89 23.56 1.39
N GLN A 279 4.08 23.07 1.08
CA GLN A 279 5.05 23.77 0.21
C GLN A 279 4.56 23.91 -1.23
N LEU A 280 3.92 22.87 -1.80
CA LEU A 280 3.44 22.89 -3.18
C LEU A 280 2.17 23.72 -3.33
N SER A 281 1.26 23.63 -2.37
CA SER A 281 0.04 24.44 -2.34
C SER A 281 0.33 25.94 -2.24
N GLY A 282 1.45 26.32 -1.62
CA GLY A 282 1.91 27.71 -1.55
C GLY A 282 2.58 28.22 -2.82
N LYS A 283 2.85 27.37 -3.82
CA LYS A 283 3.38 27.78 -5.12
C LYS A 283 2.22 27.98 -6.08
N ASP A 284 2.07 29.19 -6.61
CA ASP A 284 1.01 29.52 -7.55
C ASP A 284 1.34 29.06 -8.98
N TYR A 285 1.19 27.77 -9.22
CA TYR A 285 1.36 27.19 -10.56
C TYR A 285 0.14 27.46 -11.46
N ALA A 286 -1.02 27.80 -10.88
CA ALA A 286 -2.27 28.02 -11.61
C ALA A 286 -2.21 29.31 -12.44
N ASN A 287 -1.55 30.36 -11.94
CA ASN A 287 -1.42 31.66 -12.61
C ASN A 287 -0.12 31.84 -13.40
N LEU A 288 0.54 30.75 -13.82
CA LEU A 288 1.75 30.86 -14.64
C LEU A 288 1.44 31.40 -16.04
N ALA A 289 2.08 32.52 -16.39
CA ALA A 289 1.90 33.19 -17.67
C ALA A 289 2.22 32.25 -18.85
N GLY A 290 1.19 31.89 -19.63
CA GLY A 290 1.29 31.03 -20.82
C GLY A 290 0.78 29.59 -20.64
N LEU A 291 0.41 29.18 -19.42
CA LEU A 291 -0.19 27.88 -19.15
C LEU A 291 -1.70 28.02 -18.92
N GLN A 292 -2.51 27.21 -19.62
CA GLN A 292 -3.91 26.97 -19.23
C GLN A 292 -3.97 25.72 -18.36
N SER A 293 -3.45 25.78 -17.14
CA SER A 293 -3.46 24.65 -16.22
C SER A 293 -4.74 24.61 -15.38
N PRO A 294 -5.26 23.42 -15.03
CA PRO A 294 -6.21 23.28 -13.93
C PRO A 294 -5.61 23.80 -12.61
N ASP A 295 -6.48 24.21 -11.67
CA ASP A 295 -6.09 24.65 -10.32
C ASP A 295 -5.60 23.48 -9.43
N PHE A 296 -4.75 22.58 -9.93
CA PHE A 296 -4.14 21.54 -9.11
C PHE A 296 -2.77 21.07 -9.63
N VAL A 297 -1.93 20.62 -8.69
CA VAL A 297 -0.60 20.05 -8.95
C VAL A 297 -0.62 18.56 -8.62
N LEU A 298 0.04 17.75 -9.42
CA LEU A 298 0.28 16.34 -9.10
C LEU A 298 1.58 16.21 -8.32
N MET A 299 1.51 15.69 -7.09
CA MET A 299 2.69 15.36 -6.30
C MET A 299 3.00 13.87 -6.46
N PHE A 300 4.06 13.57 -7.20
CA PHE A 300 4.45 12.21 -7.54
C PHE A 300 5.35 11.59 -6.46
N MET A 301 4.96 10.41 -5.99
CA MET A 301 5.73 9.60 -5.04
C MET A 301 6.23 8.33 -5.74
N PRO A 302 7.54 8.23 -6.04
CA PRO A 302 8.07 7.12 -6.83
C PRO A 302 8.14 5.78 -6.08
N VAL A 303 7.96 5.80 -4.76
CA VAL A 303 8.05 4.60 -3.93
C VAL A 303 6.66 4.14 -3.54
N GLU A 304 6.08 3.29 -4.38
CA GLU A 304 4.71 2.80 -4.23
C GLU A 304 4.44 2.17 -2.85
N PRO A 305 5.32 1.33 -2.27
CA PRO A 305 5.08 0.79 -0.92
C PRO A 305 5.00 1.86 0.17
N ALA A 306 5.78 2.95 0.03
CA ALA A 306 5.74 4.07 0.94
C ALA A 306 4.42 4.84 0.81
N TYR A 307 3.97 5.08 -0.43
CA TYR A 307 2.67 5.68 -0.73
C TYR A 307 1.52 4.87 -0.13
N ILE A 308 1.47 3.56 -0.38
CA ILE A 308 0.43 2.66 0.14
C ILE A 308 0.39 2.69 1.66
N GLU A 309 1.56 2.66 2.32
CA GLU A 309 1.63 2.65 3.78
C GLU A 309 1.12 3.97 4.39
N ILE A 310 1.40 5.12 3.77
CA ILE A 310 0.82 6.40 4.18
C ILE A 310 -0.68 6.40 3.98
N MET A 311 -1.17 5.96 2.81
CA MET A 311 -2.61 5.92 2.53
C MET A 311 -3.35 4.99 3.50
N ARG A 312 -2.71 3.92 3.97
CA ARG A 312 -3.25 2.99 4.96
C ARG A 312 -3.35 3.59 6.35
N THR A 313 -2.33 4.32 6.78
CA THR A 313 -2.18 4.84 8.16
C THR A 313 -2.77 6.24 8.35
N HIS A 314 -2.74 7.08 7.32
CA HIS A 314 -3.15 8.48 7.36
C HIS A 314 -4.06 8.85 6.17
N ARG A 315 -5.25 8.25 6.11
CA ARG A 315 -6.24 8.49 5.03
C ARG A 315 -6.62 9.97 4.85
N ASP A 316 -6.62 10.73 5.94
CA ASP A 316 -6.94 12.16 5.91
C ASP A 316 -5.94 12.99 5.09
N LEU A 317 -4.72 12.48 4.87
CA LEU A 317 -3.68 13.17 4.13
C LEU A 317 -4.04 13.35 2.64
N PHE A 318 -4.74 12.37 2.06
CA PHE A 318 -5.26 12.48 0.69
C PHE A 318 -6.27 13.63 0.58
N ASN A 319 -7.27 13.63 1.47
CA ASN A 319 -8.28 14.69 1.53
C ASN A 319 -7.66 16.06 1.84
N TYR A 320 -6.61 16.09 2.66
CA TYR A 320 -5.85 17.28 2.97
C TYR A 320 -5.17 17.85 1.72
N GLY A 321 -4.45 17.01 0.96
CA GLY A 321 -3.84 17.39 -0.31
C GLY A 321 -4.88 17.89 -1.31
N TYR A 322 -5.98 17.15 -1.47
CA TYR A 322 -7.05 17.50 -2.39
C TYR A 322 -7.62 18.90 -2.11
N ARG A 323 -7.94 19.23 -0.85
CA ARG A 323 -8.40 20.58 -0.45
C ARG A 323 -7.36 21.68 -0.66
N LYS A 324 -6.09 21.30 -0.73
CA LYS A 324 -4.94 22.19 -0.97
C LYS A 324 -4.54 22.24 -2.44
N ASN A 325 -5.36 21.67 -3.34
CA ASN A 325 -5.07 21.60 -4.77
C ASN A 325 -3.79 20.82 -5.10
N VAL A 326 -3.42 19.84 -4.25
CA VAL A 326 -2.28 18.96 -4.45
C VAL A 326 -2.77 17.51 -4.43
N ILE A 327 -2.76 16.87 -5.59
CA ILE A 327 -3.21 15.48 -5.73
C ILE A 327 -1.98 14.58 -5.59
N LEU A 328 -1.96 13.73 -4.57
CA LEU A 328 -0.92 12.73 -4.42
C LEU A 328 -1.13 11.64 -5.45
N VAL A 329 -0.08 11.33 -6.19
CA VAL A 329 -0.07 10.27 -7.20
C VAL A 329 1.18 9.41 -7.04
N SER A 330 1.02 8.14 -7.40
CA SER A 330 2.06 7.13 -7.53
C SER A 330 2.04 6.59 -8.96
N HIS A 331 2.93 5.67 -9.32
CA HIS A 331 2.95 5.10 -10.67
C HIS A 331 1.59 4.52 -11.08
N THR A 332 0.96 3.77 -10.18
CA THR A 332 -0.30 3.06 -10.45
C THR A 332 -1.48 4.00 -10.68
N THR A 333 -1.43 5.21 -10.09
CA THR A 333 -2.49 6.21 -10.18
C THR A 333 -2.21 7.27 -11.25
N LEU A 334 -0.93 7.57 -11.52
CA LEU A 334 -0.52 8.52 -12.55
C LEU A 334 -0.71 7.96 -13.96
N MET A 335 -0.33 6.69 -14.19
CA MET A 335 -0.39 6.06 -15.53
C MET A 335 -1.79 6.12 -16.18
N PRO A 336 -2.90 5.78 -15.49
CA PRO A 336 -4.23 5.92 -16.06
C PRO A 336 -4.63 7.36 -16.34
N ILE A 337 -4.23 8.30 -15.47
CA ILE A 337 -4.53 9.74 -15.65
C ILE A 337 -3.92 10.22 -16.96
N LEU A 338 -2.65 9.87 -17.22
CA LEU A 338 -1.91 10.29 -18.41
C LEU A 338 -2.36 9.60 -19.70
N ARG A 339 -2.88 8.36 -19.62
CA ARG A 339 -3.39 7.62 -20.79
C ARG A 339 -4.80 7.99 -21.20
N THR A 340 -5.57 8.58 -20.27
CA THR A 340 -6.96 8.98 -20.53
C THR A 340 -7.06 10.37 -21.16
N VAL A 341 -6.00 11.18 -21.01
CA VAL A 341 -5.92 12.55 -21.51
C VAL A 341 -5.32 12.67 -22.89
#